data_AF-A0A1L9S4I0-F1
#
_entry.id   AF-A0A1L9S4I0-F1
#
_cell.length_a   1.000
_cell.length_b   1.000
_cell.length_c   1.000
_cell.angle_alpha   90.00
_cell.angle_beta   90.00
_cell.angle_gamma   90.00
#
_symmetry.space_group_name_H-M   'P 1'
#
loop_
_entity.id
_entity.type
_entity.pdbx_description
1 polymer ?
#
loop_
_entity_poly.entity_id
_entity_poly.type
_entity_poly.pdbx_seq_one_letter_code
_entity_poly.pdbx_strand_id
1 'polypeptide(L)'
;RQARRRREEAGYILKDLPSGERILYLQEVPRVKASHCRAWDCAVTRITRSPIIRSHYRFALKGSQNMYYGGGIYYHITCMERLIPNLAELVVNGHLKPDGWVSAPLGCSISIESSTQAITDWFERGGRTFDIQCYERFKADHEKWTGEISFHSIEHQLGHKDGRPQVDCYYCEGGPAEPREPVRSDYFPTKPAAISLSRLLAVVSNEPHINAWW
;
A
#
# COMPACT_ATOMS: atom_id res chain seq x y z
N ARG A 1 -10.21 20.63 26.58
CA ARG A 1 -11.54 20.12 26.11
C ARG A 1 -11.41 19.19 24.90
N GLN A 2 -10.74 19.62 23.82
CA GLN A 2 -10.58 18.82 22.58
C GLN A 2 -9.82 17.47 22.77
N ALA A 3 -8.75 17.45 23.58
CA ALA A 3 -8.04 16.20 23.88
C ALA A 3 -8.91 15.18 24.63
N ARG A 4 -9.80 15.64 25.51
CA ARG A 4 -10.72 14.78 26.26
C ARG A 4 -11.72 14.10 25.31
N ARG A 5 -12.36 14.88 24.44
CA ARG A 5 -13.28 14.35 23.41
C ARG A 5 -12.61 13.34 22.48
N ARG A 6 -11.36 13.59 22.07
CA ARG A 6 -10.60 12.63 21.25
C ARG A 6 -10.38 11.30 21.98
N ARG A 7 -10.03 11.34 23.27
CA ARG A 7 -9.88 10.11 24.08
C ARG A 7 -11.21 9.40 24.29
N GLU A 8 -12.29 10.14 24.52
CA GLU A 8 -13.65 9.60 24.63
C GLU A 8 -14.03 8.86 23.33
N GLU A 9 -13.88 9.50 22.17
CA GLU A 9 -14.16 8.91 20.86
C GLU A 9 -13.26 7.68 20.57
N ALA A 10 -11.95 7.79 20.80
CA ALA A 10 -11.03 6.67 20.65
C ALA A 10 -11.41 5.50 21.57
N GLY A 11 -11.86 5.77 22.79
CA GLY A 11 -12.35 4.76 23.73
C GLY A 11 -13.53 3.98 23.18
N TYR A 12 -14.49 4.63 22.52
CA TYR A 12 -15.62 3.94 21.86
C TYR A 12 -15.15 3.03 20.72
N ILE A 13 -14.19 3.49 19.90
CA ILE A 13 -13.67 2.67 18.81
C ILE A 13 -12.90 1.47 19.37
N LEU A 14 -11.99 1.70 20.32
CA LEU A 14 -11.09 0.70 20.87
C LEU A 14 -11.80 -0.33 21.75
N LYS A 15 -12.95 -0.02 22.35
CA LYS A 15 -13.71 -0.95 23.20
C LYS A 15 -14.22 -2.17 22.42
N ASP A 16 -14.60 -1.97 21.17
CA ASP A 16 -15.27 -2.99 20.34
C ASP A 16 -14.28 -3.84 19.52
N LEU A 17 -12.99 -3.48 19.49
CA LEU A 17 -11.97 -4.21 18.72
C LEU A 17 -11.56 -5.55 19.39
N PRO A 18 -11.27 -5.60 20.70
CA PRO A 18 -10.81 -6.83 21.35
C PRO A 18 -11.83 -7.97 21.35
N SER A 19 -13.13 -7.65 21.34
CA SER A 19 -14.20 -8.65 21.24
C SER A 19 -14.32 -9.25 19.84
N GLY A 20 -13.64 -8.67 18.84
CA GLY A 20 -13.80 -9.05 17.43
C GLY A 20 -15.15 -8.62 16.84
N GLU A 21 -15.98 -7.88 17.58
CA GLU A 21 -17.25 -7.35 17.09
C GLU A 21 -17.03 -6.36 15.95
N ARG A 22 -15.90 -5.64 15.98
CA ARG A 22 -15.47 -4.71 14.93
C ARG A 22 -14.02 -4.89 14.55
N ILE A 23 -13.73 -4.67 13.28
CA ILE A 23 -12.37 -4.62 12.73
C ILE A 23 -12.22 -3.32 11.94
N LEU A 24 -11.05 -2.70 12.07
CA LEU A 24 -10.68 -1.53 11.29
C LEU A 24 -10.01 -1.98 9.99
N TYR A 25 -10.48 -1.45 8.87
CA TYR A 25 -9.96 -1.79 7.55
C TYR A 25 -9.44 -0.56 6.83
N LEU A 26 -8.24 -0.65 6.26
CA LEU A 26 -7.77 0.29 5.26
C LEU A 26 -8.41 -0.09 3.91
N GLN A 27 -9.18 0.81 3.31
CA GLN A 27 -9.84 0.60 2.03
C GLN A 27 -9.29 1.55 0.96
N GLU A 28 -9.15 1.06 -0.26
CA GLU A 28 -9.20 1.90 -1.45
C GLU A 28 -10.62 2.39 -1.69
N VAL A 29 -10.73 3.61 -2.21
CA VAL A 29 -12.00 4.27 -2.51
C VAL A 29 -12.04 4.58 -4.01
N PRO A 30 -12.98 3.98 -4.76
CA PRO A 30 -13.25 4.38 -6.13
C PRO A 30 -13.71 5.84 -6.15
N ARG A 31 -13.23 6.63 -7.12
CA ARG A 31 -13.53 8.08 -7.25
C ARG A 31 -15.02 8.44 -7.19
N VAL A 32 -15.89 7.50 -7.60
CA VAL A 32 -17.35 7.67 -7.65
C VAL A 32 -18.05 7.47 -6.30
N LYS A 33 -17.38 6.94 -5.28
CA LYS A 33 -17.99 6.66 -3.97
C LYS A 33 -17.65 7.77 -2.97
N ALA A 34 -18.64 8.61 -2.65
CA ALA A 34 -18.52 9.56 -1.55
C ALA A 34 -18.87 8.89 -0.21
N SER A 35 -18.01 9.08 0.80
CA SER A 35 -18.29 8.70 2.20
C SER A 35 -18.01 9.88 3.12
N HIS A 36 -18.76 9.99 4.20
CA HIS A 36 -18.53 11.02 5.21
C HIS A 36 -17.65 10.50 6.34
N CYS A 37 -16.65 11.29 6.71
CA CYS A 37 -15.85 11.07 7.90
C CYS A 37 -16.72 11.22 9.15
N ARG A 38 -16.64 10.24 10.05
CA ARG A 38 -17.41 10.19 11.30
C ARG A 38 -16.66 10.73 12.52
N ALA A 39 -15.41 11.19 12.32
CA ALA A 39 -14.63 11.79 13.40
C ALA A 39 -15.35 13.02 13.99
N TRP A 40 -15.53 13.06 15.32
CA TRP A 40 -16.24 14.16 15.98
C TRP A 40 -15.57 15.52 15.79
N ASP A 41 -14.25 15.51 15.61
CA ASP A 41 -13.42 16.69 15.35
C ASP A 41 -12.54 16.46 14.11
N CYS A 42 -13.21 16.21 12.98
CA CYS A 42 -12.55 16.02 11.69
C CYS A 42 -11.86 17.32 11.25
N ALA A 43 -10.53 17.30 11.21
CA ALA A 43 -9.76 18.48 10.81
C ALA A 43 -9.93 18.85 9.33
N VAL A 44 -10.18 17.85 8.48
CA VAL A 44 -10.48 18.08 7.06
C VAL A 44 -11.77 18.88 6.94
N THR A 45 -12.85 18.45 7.61
CA THR A 45 -14.12 19.17 7.67
C THR A 45 -13.98 20.59 8.19
N ARG A 46 -13.12 20.81 9.20
CA ARG A 46 -12.88 22.15 9.74
C ARG A 46 -12.26 23.09 8.71
N ILE A 47 -11.39 22.58 7.85
CA ILE A 47 -10.71 23.35 6.81
C ILE A 47 -11.62 23.55 5.59
N THR A 48 -12.26 22.48 5.10
CA THR A 48 -13.00 22.51 3.82
C THR A 48 -14.50 22.63 3.96
N ARG A 49 -15.01 22.68 5.19
CA ARG A 49 -16.45 22.70 5.52
C ARG A 49 -17.23 21.50 4.98
N SER A 50 -16.53 20.45 4.56
CA SER A 50 -17.14 19.23 4.01
C SER A 50 -16.59 17.98 4.72
N PRO A 51 -17.46 17.10 5.25
CA PRO A 51 -17.03 15.84 5.85
C PRO A 51 -16.70 14.76 4.82
N ILE A 52 -16.82 15.05 3.52
CA ILE A 52 -16.60 14.07 2.46
C ILE A 52 -15.13 13.63 2.44
N ILE A 53 -14.92 12.32 2.36
CA ILE A 53 -13.62 11.69 2.14
C ILE A 53 -13.42 11.57 0.63
N ARG A 54 -12.52 12.40 0.08
CA ARG A 54 -12.15 12.37 -1.34
C ARG A 54 -10.79 11.71 -1.60
N SER A 55 -10.05 11.40 -0.53
CA SER A 55 -8.79 10.66 -0.64
C SER A 55 -9.02 9.28 -1.24
N HIS A 56 -8.04 8.77 -1.99
CA HIS A 56 -8.07 7.41 -2.53
C HIS A 56 -8.14 6.35 -1.43
N TYR A 57 -7.77 6.69 -0.20
CA TYR A 57 -7.84 5.80 0.95
C TYR A 57 -8.79 6.30 2.01
N ARG A 58 -9.37 5.37 2.75
CA ARG A 58 -10.09 5.66 3.99
C ARG A 58 -9.97 4.49 4.95
N PHE A 59 -10.29 4.76 6.22
CA PHE A 59 -10.59 3.69 7.15
C PHE A 59 -12.09 3.38 7.14
N ALA A 60 -12.42 2.09 7.21
CA ALA A 60 -13.76 1.60 7.44
C ALA A 60 -13.77 0.76 8.73
N LEU A 61 -14.60 1.13 9.69
CA LEU A 61 -14.87 0.32 10.86
C LEU A 61 -16.07 -0.59 10.52
N LYS A 62 -15.80 -1.88 10.32
CA LYS A 62 -16.80 -2.88 9.93
C LYS A 62 -17.11 -3.80 11.09
N GLY A 63 -18.38 -4.13 11.28
CA GLY A 63 -18.82 -5.13 12.27
C GLY A 63 -18.94 -6.54 11.69
N SER A 64 -19.03 -7.55 12.56
CA SER A 64 -19.23 -8.96 12.18
C SER A 64 -20.59 -9.25 11.54
N GLN A 65 -21.62 -8.49 11.91
CA GLN A 65 -22.91 -8.51 11.23
C GLN A 65 -22.83 -7.58 10.02
N ASN A 66 -22.79 -8.17 8.83
CA ASN A 66 -23.00 -7.52 7.55
C ASN A 66 -24.31 -6.70 7.61
N MET A 67 -24.22 -5.44 8.02
CA MET A 67 -25.31 -4.50 7.87
C MET A 67 -25.36 -4.11 6.40
N TYR A 68 -25.99 -4.96 5.59
CA TYR A 68 -26.36 -4.69 4.19
C TYR A 68 -27.19 -3.41 4.03
N TYR A 69 -27.64 -2.78 5.13
CA TYR A 69 -28.38 -1.51 5.16
C TYR A 69 -27.89 -0.47 6.19
N GLY A 70 -26.75 -0.70 6.86
CA GLY A 70 -26.20 0.21 7.86
C GLY A 70 -24.99 0.94 7.30
N GLY A 71 -25.15 2.22 6.98
CA GLY A 71 -24.10 3.04 6.39
C GLY A 71 -22.76 2.89 7.13
N GLY A 72 -21.74 2.44 6.40
CA GLY A 72 -20.41 2.18 6.97
C GLY A 72 -19.86 3.38 7.75
N ILE A 73 -19.13 3.08 8.82
CA ILE A 73 -18.45 4.10 9.62
C ILE A 73 -17.09 4.32 8.98
N TYR A 74 -16.91 5.49 8.38
CA TYR A 74 -15.71 5.84 7.65
C TYR A 74 -14.95 6.98 8.32
N TYR A 75 -13.63 6.97 8.15
CA TYR A 75 -12.75 8.00 8.67
C TYR A 75 -11.66 8.34 7.65
N HIS A 76 -11.24 9.61 7.58
CA HIS A 76 -9.99 9.97 6.92
C HIS A 76 -8.82 9.29 7.64
N ILE A 77 -7.76 8.94 6.91
CA ILE A 77 -6.55 8.30 7.47
C ILE A 77 -5.99 9.11 8.63
N THR A 78 -5.77 10.41 8.40
CA THR A 78 -5.25 11.34 9.42
C THR A 78 -6.17 11.55 10.63
N CYS A 79 -7.49 11.36 10.49
CA CYS A 79 -8.39 11.46 11.62
C CYS A 79 -8.21 10.26 12.55
N MET A 80 -8.07 9.05 11.99
CA MET A 80 -7.79 7.86 12.77
C MET A 80 -6.42 7.91 13.44
N GLU A 81 -5.37 8.34 12.76
CA GLU A 81 -4.05 8.50 13.41
C GLU A 81 -4.06 9.53 14.55
N ARG A 82 -4.97 10.50 14.52
CA ARG A 82 -5.13 11.46 15.63
C ARG A 82 -5.95 10.93 16.79
N LEU A 83 -6.89 10.01 16.52
CA LEU A 83 -7.70 9.34 17.55
C LEU A 83 -6.90 8.19 18.20
N ILE A 84 -6.21 7.41 17.39
CA ILE A 84 -5.42 6.25 17.75
C ILE A 84 -4.00 6.42 17.19
N PRO A 85 -3.09 7.07 17.94
CA PRO A 85 -1.75 7.35 17.48
C PRO A 85 -0.92 6.10 17.16
N ASN A 86 -1.15 5.00 17.88
CA ASN A 86 -0.40 3.76 17.72
C ASN A 86 -1.14 2.74 16.84
N LEU A 87 -1.32 3.06 15.55
CA LEU A 87 -1.97 2.13 14.62
C LEU A 87 -1.21 0.81 14.46
N ALA A 88 0.12 0.84 14.62
CA ALA A 88 0.97 -0.35 14.58
C ALA A 88 0.56 -1.42 15.59
N GLU A 89 0.15 -1.02 16.79
CA GLU A 89 -0.34 -1.95 17.82
C GLU A 89 -1.67 -2.59 17.42
N LEU A 90 -2.55 -1.86 16.73
CA LEU A 90 -3.77 -2.45 16.18
C LEU A 90 -3.47 -3.47 15.08
N VAL A 91 -2.43 -3.25 14.29
CA VAL A 91 -1.98 -4.22 13.28
C VAL A 91 -1.46 -5.49 13.95
N VAL A 92 -0.56 -5.35 14.92
CA VAL A 92 0.02 -6.49 15.67
C VAL A 92 -1.06 -7.31 16.37
N ASN A 93 -2.08 -6.65 16.92
CA ASN A 93 -3.20 -7.31 17.57
C ASN A 93 -4.28 -7.81 16.60
N GLY A 94 -4.09 -7.64 15.29
CA GLY A 94 -5.04 -8.09 14.26
C GLY A 94 -6.35 -7.30 14.19
N HIS A 95 -6.41 -6.13 14.83
CA HIS A 95 -7.58 -5.25 14.83
C HIS A 95 -7.60 -4.25 13.67
N LEU A 96 -6.47 -4.08 12.98
CA LEU A 96 -6.32 -3.26 11.78
C LEU A 96 -5.74 -4.08 10.63
N LYS A 97 -6.46 -4.15 9.50
CA LYS A 97 -6.08 -4.94 8.30
C LYS A 97 -6.30 -4.16 7.00
N PRO A 98 -5.62 -4.52 5.90
CA PRO A 98 -6.02 -4.06 4.57
C PRO A 98 -7.36 -4.72 4.16
N ASP A 99 -8.21 -3.99 3.44
CA ASP A 99 -9.46 -4.51 2.87
C ASP A 99 -9.20 -5.11 1.49
N GLY A 100 -8.61 -6.31 1.48
CA GLY A 100 -8.16 -6.93 0.24
C GLY A 100 -6.91 -6.23 -0.30
N TRP A 101 -6.93 -5.90 -1.59
CA TRP A 101 -5.80 -5.27 -2.28
C TRP A 101 -5.83 -3.75 -2.10
N VAL A 102 -4.72 -3.17 -1.63
CA VAL A 102 -4.54 -1.73 -1.48
C VAL A 102 -3.24 -1.30 -2.17
N SER A 103 -3.31 -0.26 -2.97
CA SER A 103 -2.30 0.19 -3.93
C SER A 103 -2.37 1.69 -4.16
N ALA A 104 -1.44 2.22 -4.95
CA ALA A 104 -1.49 3.60 -5.42
C ALA A 104 -2.65 3.84 -6.41
N PRO A 105 -3.19 5.08 -6.49
CA PRO A 105 -4.10 5.45 -7.55
C PRO A 105 -3.51 5.19 -8.95
N LEU A 106 -4.37 4.88 -9.92
CA LEU A 106 -3.96 4.79 -11.31
C LEU A 106 -3.38 6.12 -11.80
N GLY A 107 -2.25 6.04 -12.53
CA GLY A 107 -1.56 7.21 -13.08
C GLY A 107 -0.54 7.87 -12.16
N CYS A 108 -0.32 7.34 -10.95
CA CYS A 108 0.81 7.73 -10.11
C CYS A 108 2.14 7.29 -10.73
N SER A 109 3.24 7.99 -10.38
CA SER A 109 4.59 7.66 -10.83
C SER A 109 5.13 6.36 -10.20
N ILE A 110 4.62 6.00 -9.02
CA ILE A 110 4.95 4.75 -8.34
C ILE A 110 4.10 3.62 -8.92
N SER A 111 4.73 2.49 -9.23
CA SER A 111 4.01 1.34 -9.76
C SER A 111 3.00 0.75 -8.75
N ILE A 112 1.93 0.13 -9.28
CA ILE A 112 0.92 -0.57 -8.48
C ILE A 112 1.58 -1.68 -7.64
N GLU A 113 2.49 -2.44 -8.24
CA GLU A 113 3.20 -3.52 -7.56
C GLU A 113 4.03 -3.03 -6.37
N SER A 114 4.90 -2.03 -6.58
CA SER A 114 5.73 -1.47 -5.51
C SER A 114 4.90 -0.82 -4.41
N SER A 115 3.86 -0.07 -4.78
CA SER A 115 2.98 0.58 -3.79
C SER A 115 2.24 -0.45 -2.96
N THR A 116 1.70 -1.50 -3.57
CA THR A 116 1.06 -2.59 -2.81
C THR A 116 2.06 -3.29 -1.91
N GLN A 117 3.26 -3.62 -2.41
CA GLN A 117 4.24 -4.32 -1.58
C GLN A 117 4.68 -3.47 -0.38
N ALA A 118 4.90 -2.17 -0.58
CA ALA A 118 5.24 -1.25 0.51
C ALA A 118 4.13 -1.13 1.57
N ILE A 119 2.86 -1.09 1.13
CA ILE A 119 1.70 -1.07 2.05
C ILE A 119 1.57 -2.41 2.77
N THR A 120 1.68 -3.54 2.07
CA THR A 120 1.62 -4.88 2.68
C THR A 120 2.71 -5.06 3.73
N ASP A 121 3.97 -4.70 3.43
CA ASP A 121 5.07 -4.74 4.39
C ASP A 121 4.76 -3.89 5.63
N TRP A 122 4.11 -2.73 5.48
CA TRP A 122 3.70 -1.90 6.62
C TRP A 122 2.75 -2.64 7.57
N PHE A 123 1.79 -3.41 7.03
CA PHE A 123 0.91 -4.25 7.84
C PHE A 123 1.64 -5.49 8.40
N GLU A 124 2.42 -6.19 7.60
CA GLU A 124 3.11 -7.40 8.05
C GLU A 124 4.16 -7.13 9.14
N ARG A 125 4.73 -5.92 9.15
CA ARG A 125 5.85 -5.54 10.03
C ARG A 125 5.45 -4.52 11.10
N GLY A 126 4.16 -4.41 11.41
CA GLY A 126 3.66 -3.60 12.52
C GLY A 126 4.04 -2.13 12.40
N GLY A 127 3.76 -1.52 11.25
CA GLY A 127 3.98 -0.10 11.00
C GLY A 127 5.34 0.27 10.42
N ARG A 128 6.05 -0.71 9.84
CA ARG A 128 7.39 -0.52 9.26
C ARG A 128 7.43 -0.97 7.82
N THR A 129 8.12 -0.22 6.97
CA THR A 129 8.32 -0.58 5.57
C THR A 129 9.65 -0.02 5.07
N PHE A 130 10.02 -0.35 3.84
CA PHE A 130 11.22 0.18 3.22
C PHE A 130 10.93 1.47 2.47
N ASP A 131 11.99 2.18 2.08
CA ASP A 131 11.82 3.34 1.20
C ASP A 131 11.20 2.91 -0.13
N ILE A 132 10.27 3.70 -0.67
CA ILE A 132 9.56 3.34 -1.89
C ILE A 132 10.52 3.12 -3.08
N GLN A 133 11.65 3.81 -3.08
CA GLN A 133 12.69 3.67 -4.11
C GLN A 133 13.43 2.33 -4.03
N CYS A 134 13.38 1.61 -2.91
CA CYS A 134 13.89 0.23 -2.86
C CYS A 134 13.03 -0.69 -3.73
N TYR A 135 11.70 -0.56 -3.64
CA TYR A 135 10.77 -1.36 -4.43
C TYR A 135 10.83 -0.99 -5.92
N GLU A 136 10.78 0.31 -6.26
CA GLU A 136 10.79 0.76 -7.66
C GLU A 136 12.09 0.37 -8.39
N ARG A 137 13.25 0.50 -7.74
CA ARG A 137 14.53 0.10 -8.34
C ARG A 137 14.64 -1.42 -8.50
N PHE A 138 14.25 -2.18 -7.48
CA PHE A 138 14.25 -3.63 -7.56
C PHE A 138 13.34 -4.11 -8.70
N LYS A 139 12.12 -3.56 -8.80
CA LYS A 139 11.17 -3.87 -9.86
C LYS A 139 11.74 -3.53 -11.23
N ALA A 140 12.27 -2.31 -11.42
CA ALA A 140 12.79 -1.87 -12.71
C ALA A 140 13.96 -2.75 -13.19
N ASP A 141 14.91 -3.08 -12.31
CA ASP A 141 16.04 -3.93 -12.65
C ASP A 141 15.60 -5.38 -12.91
N HIS A 142 14.63 -5.89 -12.13
CA HIS A 142 14.07 -7.22 -12.34
C HIS A 142 13.28 -7.33 -13.65
N GLU A 143 12.50 -6.31 -14.01
CA GLU A 143 11.79 -6.23 -15.29
C GLU A 143 12.77 -6.18 -16.47
N LYS A 144 13.85 -5.38 -16.33
CA LYS A 144 14.92 -5.32 -17.33
C LYS A 144 15.60 -6.67 -17.50
N TRP A 145 15.99 -7.31 -16.40
CA TRP A 145 16.60 -8.64 -16.40
C TRP A 145 15.67 -9.69 -17.05
N THR A 146 14.40 -9.70 -16.65
CA THR A 146 13.39 -10.61 -17.24
C THR A 146 13.25 -10.36 -18.75
N GLY A 147 13.28 -9.10 -19.17
CA GLY A 147 13.24 -8.72 -20.58
C GLY A 147 14.46 -9.20 -21.37
N GLU A 148 15.68 -9.03 -20.83
CA GLU A 148 16.92 -9.50 -21.45
C GLU A 148 16.96 -11.04 -21.58
N ILE A 149 16.63 -11.76 -20.50
CA ILE A 149 16.56 -13.23 -20.53
C ILE A 149 15.50 -13.72 -21.51
N SER A 150 14.32 -13.09 -21.53
CA SER A 150 13.25 -13.45 -22.47
C SER A 150 13.66 -13.17 -23.91
N PHE A 151 14.30 -12.04 -24.17
CA PHE A 151 14.80 -11.68 -25.51
C PHE A 151 15.83 -12.69 -26.00
N HIS A 152 16.83 -13.04 -25.19
CA HIS A 152 17.82 -14.06 -25.55
C HIS A 152 17.16 -15.41 -25.84
N SER A 153 16.18 -15.81 -25.03
CA SER A 153 15.46 -17.08 -25.20
C SER A 153 14.68 -17.12 -26.53
N ILE A 154 14.01 -16.01 -26.88
CA ILE A 154 13.29 -15.87 -28.15
C ILE A 154 14.26 -15.91 -29.34
N GLU A 155 15.34 -15.11 -29.31
CA GLU A 155 16.34 -15.08 -30.37
C GLU A 155 16.95 -16.48 -30.60
N HIS A 156 17.22 -17.22 -29.54
CA HIS A 156 17.68 -18.60 -29.63
C HIS A 156 16.65 -19.53 -30.28
N GLN A 157 15.38 -19.49 -29.86
CA GLN A 157 14.34 -20.30 -30.49
C GLN A 157 14.15 -19.95 -31.97
N LEU A 158 14.31 -18.69 -32.35
CA LEU A 158 14.16 -18.22 -33.72
C LEU A 158 15.36 -18.56 -34.60
N GLY A 159 16.59 -18.49 -34.07
CA GLY A 159 17.83 -18.78 -34.79
C GLY A 159 18.08 -20.26 -35.07
N HIS A 160 17.41 -21.16 -34.35
CA HIS A 160 17.59 -22.61 -34.44
C HIS A 160 16.45 -23.36 -35.15
N LYS A 161 15.65 -22.66 -35.98
CA LYS A 161 14.47 -23.22 -36.67
C LYS A 161 14.76 -24.44 -37.58
N ASP A 162 15.99 -24.59 -38.07
CA ASP A 162 16.39 -25.69 -38.97
C ASP A 162 17.37 -26.70 -38.34
N GLY A 163 17.52 -26.69 -37.00
CA GLY A 163 18.39 -27.63 -36.27
C GLY A 163 19.88 -27.40 -36.46
N ARG A 164 20.30 -26.34 -37.17
CA ARG A 164 21.70 -25.93 -37.29
C ARG A 164 22.00 -24.85 -36.26
N PRO A 165 23.10 -24.97 -35.51
CA PRO A 165 23.53 -23.88 -34.64
C PRO A 165 23.83 -22.63 -35.45
N GLN A 166 23.30 -21.50 -35.03
CA GLN A 166 23.70 -20.20 -35.57
C GLN A 166 25.03 -19.79 -34.94
N VAL A 167 25.96 -19.28 -35.76
CA VAL A 167 27.21 -18.67 -35.29
C VAL A 167 26.85 -17.43 -34.45
N ASP A 168 27.54 -17.21 -33.34
CA ASP A 168 27.31 -16.15 -32.34
C ASP A 168 26.02 -16.32 -31.49
N CYS A 169 25.46 -17.52 -31.38
CA CYS A 169 24.29 -17.75 -30.52
C CYS A 169 24.64 -17.78 -29.02
N TYR A 170 24.08 -16.83 -28.26
CA TYR A 170 24.23 -16.67 -26.80
C TYR A 170 24.23 -17.99 -26.00
N TYR A 171 23.25 -18.86 -26.25
CA TYR A 171 23.08 -20.12 -25.52
C TYR A 171 23.92 -21.29 -26.08
N CYS A 172 24.30 -21.28 -27.35
CA CYS A 172 25.03 -22.41 -27.96
C CYS A 172 26.55 -22.29 -27.89
N GLU A 173 27.07 -21.06 -27.84
CA GLU A 173 28.52 -20.82 -27.80
C GLU A 173 29.05 -20.56 -26.38
N GLY A 174 28.18 -20.70 -25.36
CA GLY A 174 28.54 -20.37 -23.99
C GLY A 174 28.90 -18.89 -23.85
N GLY A 175 28.00 -18.02 -24.35
CA GLY A 175 28.17 -16.58 -24.44
C GLY A 175 28.53 -15.90 -23.10
N PRO A 176 28.66 -14.56 -23.08
CA PRO A 176 28.99 -13.84 -21.85
C PRO A 176 28.02 -14.23 -20.74
N ALA A 177 28.56 -14.40 -19.53
CA ALA A 177 27.84 -14.93 -18.37
C ALA A 177 26.42 -14.34 -18.27
N GLU A 178 25.44 -15.20 -17.97
CA GLU A 178 24.05 -14.77 -17.76
C GLU A 178 23.99 -13.53 -16.87
N PRO A 179 23.23 -12.50 -17.29
CA PRO A 179 23.07 -11.34 -16.44
C PRO A 179 22.53 -11.83 -15.10
N ARG A 180 23.23 -11.44 -14.04
CA ARG A 180 22.89 -11.89 -12.69
C ARG A 180 21.48 -11.41 -12.34
N GLU A 181 20.64 -12.34 -11.90
CA GLU A 181 19.31 -12.02 -11.40
C GLU A 181 19.39 -10.97 -10.27
N PRO A 182 18.63 -9.87 -10.34
CA PRO A 182 18.56 -8.88 -9.26
C PRO A 182 18.10 -9.54 -7.96
N VAL A 183 18.90 -9.42 -6.90
CA VAL A 183 18.60 -10.03 -5.59
C VAL A 183 18.08 -8.96 -4.64
N ARG A 184 16.98 -9.24 -3.93
CA ARG A 184 16.36 -8.28 -2.99
C ARG A 184 17.35 -7.69 -1.97
N SER A 185 18.31 -8.46 -1.47
CA SER A 185 19.30 -7.97 -0.49
C SER A 185 20.14 -6.80 -1.00
N ASP A 186 20.26 -6.63 -2.32
CA ASP A 186 21.06 -5.56 -2.93
C ASP A 186 20.31 -4.21 -2.91
N TYR A 187 18.99 -4.24 -2.71
CA TYR A 187 18.11 -3.05 -2.76
C TYR A 187 17.52 -2.70 -1.40
N PHE A 188 17.24 -3.72 -0.58
CA PHE A 188 16.54 -3.57 0.68
C PHE A 188 17.51 -3.62 1.86
N PRO A 189 17.54 -2.59 2.72
CA PRO A 189 18.37 -2.65 3.92
C PRO A 189 17.90 -3.76 4.87
N THR A 190 18.78 -4.19 5.79
CA THR A 190 18.45 -5.27 6.74
C THR A 190 17.22 -4.96 7.60
N LYS A 191 16.98 -3.68 7.91
CA LYS A 191 15.88 -3.26 8.79
C LYS A 191 15.00 -2.20 8.10
N PRO A 192 13.68 -2.40 8.04
CA PRO A 192 12.74 -1.39 7.57
C PRO A 192 12.58 -0.27 8.60
N ALA A 193 12.13 0.89 8.14
CA ALA A 193 11.92 2.07 8.97
C ALA A 193 10.45 2.15 9.43
N ALA A 194 10.24 2.69 10.64
CA ALA A 194 8.90 3.05 11.09
C ALA A 194 8.42 4.30 10.35
N ILE A 195 7.18 4.29 9.88
CA ILE A 195 6.56 5.40 9.16
C ILE A 195 5.07 5.47 9.51
N SER A 196 4.49 6.67 9.60
CA SER A 196 3.03 6.78 9.74
C SER A 196 2.35 6.28 8.47
N LEU A 197 1.16 5.71 8.61
CA LEU A 197 0.43 5.21 7.45
C LEU A 197 0.05 6.36 6.53
N SER A 198 -0.35 7.51 7.06
CA SER A 198 -0.63 8.71 6.27
C SER A 198 0.56 9.14 5.41
N ARG A 199 1.79 9.06 5.95
CA ARG A 199 2.99 9.45 5.21
C ARG A 199 3.32 8.42 4.15
N LEU A 200 3.24 7.12 4.47
CA LEU A 200 3.43 6.07 3.48
C LEU A 200 2.45 6.22 2.31
N LEU A 201 1.15 6.33 2.61
CA LEU A 201 0.11 6.45 1.58
C LEU A 201 0.27 7.70 0.72
N ALA A 202 0.73 8.82 1.31
CA ALA A 202 1.06 10.03 0.55
C ALA A 202 2.24 9.80 -0.41
N VAL A 203 3.31 9.13 0.06
CA VAL A 203 4.49 8.80 -0.76
C VAL A 203 4.11 7.90 -1.93
N VAL A 204 3.40 6.80 -1.70
CA VAL A 204 3.03 5.88 -2.79
C VAL A 204 2.02 6.46 -3.76
N SER A 205 1.22 7.44 -3.33
CA SER A 205 0.28 8.16 -4.22
C SER A 205 0.90 9.35 -4.94
N ASN A 206 2.16 9.68 -4.68
CA ASN A 206 2.80 10.91 -5.16
C ASN A 206 2.02 12.18 -4.75
N GLU A 207 1.42 12.17 -3.57
CA GLU A 207 0.64 13.28 -3.02
C GLU A 207 1.45 14.00 -1.93
N PRO A 208 1.43 15.34 -1.85
CA PRO A 208 2.12 16.06 -0.79
C PRO A 208 1.53 15.75 0.59
N HIS A 209 0.24 15.40 0.64
CA HIS A 209 -0.45 15.02 1.85
C HIS A 209 -1.61 14.07 1.52
N ILE A 210 -1.92 13.09 2.37
CA ILE A 210 -2.92 12.06 2.05
C ILE A 210 -4.37 12.58 1.98
N ASN A 211 -4.62 13.74 2.58
CA ASN A 211 -5.87 14.49 2.43
C ASN A 211 -5.77 15.62 1.39
N ALA A 212 -4.66 15.73 0.66
CA ALA A 212 -4.56 16.68 -0.45
C ALA A 212 -5.58 16.27 -1.51
N TRP A 213 -6.17 17.29 -2.11
CA TRP A 213 -7.35 17.17 -2.95
C TRP A 213 -6.91 17.06 -4.41
N TRP A 214 -7.60 16.21 -5.16
CA TRP A 214 -7.77 16.32 -6.60
C TRP A 214 -9.19 16.80 -6.90
#